data_AF-A0AAV7GJ04-F1
#
_entry.id   AF-A0AAV7GJ04-F1
#
_cell.length_a   1.000
_cell.length_b   1.000
_cell.length_c   1.000
_cell.angle_alpha   90.00
_cell.angle_beta   90.00
_cell.angle_gamma   90.00
#
_symmetry.space_group_name_H-M   'P 1'
#
loop_
_entity.id
_entity.type
_entity.pdbx_description
1 polymer ?
#
loop_
_entity_poly.entity_id
_entity_poly.type
_entity_poly.pdbx_seq_one_letter_code
_entity_poly.pdbx_strand_id
1 'polypeptide(L)'
;MIELERILRSMARIACETYLQILESQARPLWMAESVWAELSATWSSPDYSRKRDQNRQNRASDVGGLGSSLHTGGSVPHTEHRRRLEEYTRIRESQTAAGEGSSGGSTEYSDYRTWSQAVGGMQHDRVYGLGSQAYIYEGQTSSGCSFSSSTQESLYTQQIITLTAELEHVRKAHGDWQKQIQQPMEIQQQMQIQQTQMLEEMQRMREQMSSGKSTAAEEETDSD
;
A
#
# COMPACT_ATOMS: atom_id res chain seq x y z
N MET A 1 7.82 -24.44 -30.22
CA MET A 1 8.28 -23.12 -29.72
C MET A 1 9.67 -22.78 -30.25
N ILE A 2 10.68 -23.65 -30.08
CA ILE A 2 12.06 -23.44 -30.57
C ILE A 2 12.15 -23.18 -32.09
N GLU A 3 11.37 -23.89 -32.90
CA GLU A 3 11.44 -23.75 -34.36
C GLU A 3 10.85 -22.43 -34.87
N LEU A 4 9.85 -21.88 -34.17
CA LEU A 4 9.30 -20.56 -34.48
C LEU A 4 10.31 -19.45 -34.17
N GLU A 5 11.05 -19.56 -33.06
CA GLU A 5 12.12 -18.61 -32.75
C GLU A 5 13.26 -18.67 -33.76
N ARG A 6 13.61 -19.86 -34.26
CA ARG A 6 14.63 -20.03 -35.30
C ARG A 6 14.19 -19.41 -36.62
N ILE A 7 12.94 -19.62 -37.02
CA ILE A 7 12.36 -19.01 -38.22
C ILE A 7 12.34 -17.48 -38.07
N LEU A 8 11.86 -16.96 -36.95
CA LEU A 8 11.81 -15.51 -36.69
C LEU A 8 13.20 -14.86 -36.71
N ARG A 9 14.19 -15.49 -36.08
CA ARG A 9 15.60 -15.03 -36.11
C ARG A 9 16.20 -15.08 -37.51
N SER A 10 15.87 -16.11 -38.28
CA SER A 10 16.31 -16.22 -39.68
C SER A 10 15.69 -15.13 -40.56
N MET A 11 14.39 -14.88 -40.42
CA MET A 11 13.70 -13.82 -41.14
C MET A 11 14.23 -12.43 -40.76
N ALA A 12 14.49 -12.19 -39.48
CA ALA A 12 15.09 -10.93 -39.01
C ALA A 12 16.49 -10.71 -39.60
N ARG A 13 17.31 -11.78 -39.68
CA ARG A 13 18.65 -11.70 -40.30
C ARG A 13 18.56 -11.37 -41.79
N ILE A 14 17.68 -12.07 -42.52
CA ILE A 14 17.47 -11.84 -43.96
C ILE A 14 16.95 -10.41 -44.20
N ALA A 15 16.03 -9.92 -43.37
CA ALA A 15 15.53 -8.55 -43.45
C ALA A 15 16.63 -7.49 -43.21
N CYS A 16 17.51 -7.72 -42.23
CA CYS A 16 18.66 -6.84 -41.98
C CYS A 16 19.67 -6.86 -43.14
N GLU A 17 20.01 -8.04 -43.66
CA GLU A 17 20.98 -8.19 -44.75
C GLU A 17 20.48 -7.53 -46.04
N THR A 18 19.21 -7.75 -46.38
CA THR A 18 18.58 -7.09 -47.53
C THR A 18 18.51 -5.58 -47.36
N TYR A 19 18.21 -5.07 -46.16
CA TYR A 19 18.23 -3.65 -45.87
C TYR A 19 19.62 -3.01 -46.03
N LEU A 20 20.67 -3.68 -45.57
CA LEU A 20 22.05 -3.20 -45.73
C LEU A 20 22.48 -3.19 -47.20
N GLN A 21 22.14 -4.23 -47.96
CA GLN A 21 22.41 -4.29 -49.41
C GLN A 21 21.71 -3.16 -50.17
N ILE A 22 20.48 -2.82 -49.78
CA ILE A 22 19.72 -1.71 -50.37
C ILE A 22 20.41 -0.37 -50.09
N LEU A 23 20.91 -0.17 -48.86
CA LEU A 23 21.62 1.05 -48.49
C LEU A 23 22.96 1.20 -49.21
N GLU A 24 23.66 0.10 -49.46
CA GLU A 24 24.98 0.10 -50.09
C GLU A 24 24.90 0.22 -51.62
N SER A 25 23.98 -0.51 -52.25
CA SER A 25 23.85 -0.55 -53.71
C SER A 25 22.96 0.55 -54.29
N GLN A 26 22.11 1.18 -53.47
CA GLN A 26 20.96 2.00 -53.91
C GLN A 26 20.11 1.34 -55.01
N ALA A 27 20.20 0.01 -55.13
CA ALA A 27 19.52 -0.74 -56.17
C ALA A 27 18.18 -1.23 -55.65
N ARG A 28 17.16 -1.15 -56.52
CA ARG A 28 15.83 -1.67 -56.24
C ARG A 28 15.86 -3.20 -56.04
N PRO A 29 15.31 -3.74 -54.94
CA PRO A 29 15.11 -5.17 -54.79
C PRO A 29 14.12 -5.76 -55.80
N LEU A 30 14.36 -7.00 -56.25
CA LEU A 30 13.50 -7.69 -57.23
C LEU A 30 12.05 -7.91 -56.77
N TRP A 31 11.82 -8.02 -55.46
CA TRP A 31 10.49 -8.23 -54.89
C TRP A 31 9.67 -6.94 -54.73
N MET A 32 10.27 -5.78 -54.98
CA MET A 32 9.62 -4.48 -54.84
C MET A 32 9.29 -3.90 -56.21
N ALA A 33 8.05 -3.42 -56.37
CA ALA A 33 7.62 -2.76 -57.61
C ALA A 33 8.41 -1.45 -57.83
N GLU A 34 8.67 -1.09 -59.10
CA GLU A 34 9.39 0.15 -59.46
C GLU A 34 8.72 1.39 -58.86
N SER A 35 7.39 1.48 -58.94
CA SER A 35 6.64 2.63 -58.45
C SER A 35 6.83 2.85 -56.95
N VAL A 36 6.77 1.77 -56.17
CA VAL A 36 6.95 1.80 -54.71
C VAL A 36 8.39 2.17 -54.35
N TRP A 37 9.36 1.61 -55.07
CA TRP A 37 10.77 1.95 -54.87
C TRP A 37 11.08 3.41 -55.20
N ALA A 38 10.53 3.93 -56.30
CA ALA A 38 10.71 5.32 -56.69
C ALA A 38 10.13 6.28 -55.63
N GLU A 39 8.95 5.99 -55.08
CA GLU A 39 8.33 6.78 -54.02
C GLU A 39 9.13 6.76 -52.71
N LEU A 40 9.59 5.57 -52.28
CA LEU A 40 10.42 5.42 -51.09
C LEU A 40 11.78 6.13 -51.25
N SER A 41 12.41 5.98 -52.42
CA SER A 41 13.68 6.64 -52.75
C SER A 41 13.53 8.15 -52.73
N ALA A 42 12.44 8.70 -53.30
CA ALA A 42 12.15 10.12 -53.25
C ALA A 42 11.93 10.61 -51.82
N THR A 43 11.22 9.83 -51.00
CA THR A 43 10.94 10.15 -49.60
C THR A 43 12.21 10.14 -48.75
N TRP A 44 13.07 9.12 -48.90
CA TRP A 44 14.31 9.01 -48.14
C TRP A 44 15.38 10.02 -48.58
N SER A 45 15.39 10.39 -49.86
CA SER A 45 16.25 11.46 -50.39
C SER A 45 15.76 12.86 -50.05
N SER A 46 14.57 13.00 -49.43
CA SER A 46 14.07 14.30 -49.00
C SER A 46 14.96 14.91 -47.90
N PRO A 47 15.24 16.24 -47.96
CA PRO A 47 15.99 16.94 -46.92
C PRO A 47 15.38 16.78 -45.53
N ASP A 48 14.05 16.73 -45.44
CA ASP A 48 13.34 16.56 -44.17
C ASP A 48 13.58 15.20 -43.52
N TYR A 49 13.63 14.14 -44.34
CA TYR A 49 13.92 12.80 -43.85
C TYR A 49 15.36 12.73 -43.34
N SER A 50 16.32 13.25 -44.11
CA SER A 50 17.73 13.30 -43.71
C SER A 50 17.93 14.07 -42.41
N ARG A 51 17.31 15.25 -42.27
CA ARG A 51 17.33 16.04 -41.05
C ARG A 51 16.79 15.28 -39.84
N LYS A 52 15.63 14.62 -39.97
CA LYS A 52 15.04 13.79 -38.90
C LYS A 52 15.93 12.60 -38.55
N ARG A 53 16.49 11.92 -39.54
CA ARG A 53 17.40 10.79 -39.36
C ARG A 53 18.64 11.21 -38.57
N ASP A 54 19.26 12.31 -38.97
CA ASP A 54 20.50 12.80 -38.37
C ASP A 54 20.23 13.33 -36.96
N GLN A 55 19.11 14.03 -36.73
CA GLN A 55 18.65 14.39 -35.38
C GLN A 55 18.45 13.16 -34.50
N ASN A 56 17.78 12.11 -35.00
CA ASN A 56 17.57 10.87 -34.25
C ASN A 56 18.87 10.09 -34.01
N ARG A 57 19.86 10.22 -34.90
CA ARG A 57 21.20 9.67 -34.68
C ARG A 57 21.91 10.45 -33.58
N GLN A 58 21.87 11.77 -33.62
CA GLN A 58 22.44 12.63 -32.58
C GLN A 58 21.77 12.40 -31.23
N ASN A 59 20.44 12.28 -31.17
CA ASN A 59 19.71 11.98 -29.93
C ASN A 59 20.04 10.60 -29.33
N ARG A 60 20.51 9.66 -30.16
CA ARG A 60 21.00 8.34 -29.70
C ARG A 60 22.46 8.38 -29.27
N ALA A 61 23.26 9.21 -29.93
CA ALA A 61 24.68 9.40 -29.64
C ALA A 61 24.94 10.47 -28.56
N SER A 62 23.94 11.27 -28.20
CA SER A 62 24.05 12.30 -27.18
C SER A 62 24.21 11.65 -25.82
N ASP A 63 25.45 11.55 -25.37
CA ASP A 63 25.77 11.24 -24.00
C ASP A 63 25.61 12.49 -23.15
N VAL A 64 24.51 12.58 -22.41
CA VAL A 64 24.30 13.65 -21.44
C VAL A 64 25.09 13.29 -20.18
N GLY A 65 26.41 13.49 -20.20
CA GLY A 65 27.27 13.33 -19.03
C GLY A 65 27.40 11.90 -18.48
N GLY A 66 27.50 10.89 -19.35
CA GLY A 66 27.62 9.48 -18.98
C GLY A 66 26.29 8.80 -18.62
N LEU A 67 25.16 9.51 -18.70
CA LEU A 67 23.83 9.01 -18.29
C LEU A 67 23.14 8.14 -19.35
N GLY A 68 23.70 8.04 -20.57
CA GLY A 68 23.38 6.98 -21.54
C GLY A 68 21.90 6.75 -21.85
N SER A 69 21.05 7.79 -21.81
CA SER A 69 19.61 7.62 -22.00
C SER A 69 19.00 8.64 -22.95
N SER A 70 18.05 8.13 -23.74
CA SER A 70 17.23 8.84 -24.72
C SER A 70 16.66 10.13 -24.13
N LEU A 71 16.92 11.26 -24.80
CA LEU A 71 16.39 12.61 -24.56
C LEU A 71 14.87 12.70 -24.81
N HIS A 72 14.07 11.78 -24.29
CA HIS A 72 12.62 11.94 -24.31
C HIS A 72 12.25 13.03 -23.31
N THR A 73 11.93 14.22 -23.81
CA THR A 73 11.55 15.44 -23.06
C THR A 73 10.20 15.31 -22.34
N GLY A 74 9.73 14.09 -22.06
CA GLY A 74 8.38 13.85 -21.53
C GLY A 74 8.24 12.59 -20.68
N GLY A 75 9.31 12.08 -20.08
CA GLY A 75 9.24 10.90 -19.22
C GLY A 75 10.05 11.03 -17.94
N SER A 76 9.71 10.13 -17.02
CA SER A 76 10.21 10.03 -15.64
C SER A 76 11.71 10.30 -15.53
N VAL A 77 12.09 10.94 -14.43
CA VAL A 77 13.50 11.17 -14.04
C VAL A 77 14.32 9.87 -14.26
N PRO A 78 15.45 9.95 -14.97
CA PRO A 78 16.21 8.75 -15.30
C PRO A 78 16.77 8.09 -14.04
N HIS A 79 16.90 6.76 -14.04
CA HIS A 79 17.40 5.99 -12.90
C HIS A 79 18.78 6.46 -12.41
N THR A 80 19.61 6.97 -13.31
CA THR A 80 20.92 7.55 -13.00
C THR A 80 20.81 8.83 -12.17
N GLU A 81 19.83 9.69 -12.45
CA GLU A 81 19.55 10.87 -11.62
C GLU A 81 18.97 10.46 -10.26
N HIS A 82 18.15 9.42 -10.20
CA HIS A 82 17.72 8.83 -8.93
C HIS A 82 18.88 8.31 -8.08
N ARG A 83 19.84 7.64 -8.71
CA ARG A 83 21.08 7.19 -8.06
C ARG A 83 21.86 8.38 -7.50
N ARG A 84 22.07 9.42 -8.31
CA ARG A 84 22.77 10.64 -7.89
C ARG A 84 22.13 11.29 -6.65
N ARG A 85 20.80 11.42 -6.64
CA ARG A 85 20.05 11.99 -5.50
C ARG A 85 20.18 11.14 -4.23
N LEU A 86 20.21 9.81 -4.36
CA LEU A 86 20.37 8.92 -3.22
C LEU A 86 21.79 8.96 -2.63
N GLU A 87 22.81 9.04 -3.48
CA GLU A 87 24.21 9.23 -3.07
C GLU A 87 24.37 10.58 -2.34
N GLU A 88 23.74 11.63 -2.85
CA GLU A 88 23.72 12.96 -2.23
C GLU A 88 23.02 12.97 -0.87
N TYR A 89 21.87 12.29 -0.73
CA TYR A 89 21.20 12.12 0.55
C TYR A 89 22.08 11.40 1.57
N THR A 90 22.67 10.26 1.18
CA THR A 90 23.55 9.47 2.04
C THR A 90 24.73 10.32 2.54
N ARG A 91 25.37 11.07 1.63
CA ARG A 91 26.47 11.99 1.97
C ARG A 91 26.05 13.07 2.97
N ILE A 92 24.89 13.71 2.78
CA ILE A 92 24.40 14.76 3.70
C ILE A 92 24.09 14.15 5.07
N ARG A 93 23.43 12.99 5.10
CA ARG A 93 23.10 12.28 6.34
C ARG A 93 24.34 11.91 7.15
N GLU A 94 25.34 11.33 6.50
CA GLU A 94 26.62 10.97 7.14
C GLU A 94 27.33 12.21 7.72
N SER A 95 27.32 13.33 6.99
CA SER A 95 27.92 14.59 7.45
C SER A 95 27.25 15.16 8.70
N GLN A 96 25.93 14.97 8.87
CA GLN A 96 25.20 15.42 10.06
C GLN A 96 25.42 14.49 11.26
N THR A 97 25.53 13.18 11.04
CA THR A 97 25.83 12.21 12.13
C THR A 97 27.23 12.39 12.72
N ALA A 98 28.18 12.91 11.95
CA ALA A 98 29.54 13.20 12.42
C ALA A 98 29.66 14.51 13.23
N ALA A 99 28.64 15.38 13.19
CA ALA A 99 28.73 16.76 13.69
C ALA A 99 28.03 17.03 15.02
N GLY A 100 27.29 16.10 15.62
CA GLY A 100 26.69 16.36 16.93
C GLY A 100 25.85 15.23 17.51
N GLU A 101 26.34 14.64 18.60
CA GLU A 101 25.50 13.96 19.59
C GLU A 101 24.62 15.00 20.30
N GLY A 102 23.29 14.79 20.27
CA GLY A 102 22.34 15.73 20.86
C GLY A 102 20.90 15.21 20.83
N SER A 103 20.65 14.19 21.64
CA SER A 103 19.35 13.71 22.12
C SER A 103 18.12 14.63 21.94
N SER A 104 17.09 14.16 21.21
CA SER A 104 15.67 14.29 21.59
C SER A 104 14.78 13.44 20.65
N GLY A 105 14.19 12.37 21.20
CA GLY A 105 13.49 11.27 20.50
C GLY A 105 12.18 11.61 19.78
N GLY A 106 11.99 12.85 19.32
CA GLY A 106 10.84 13.27 18.51
C GLY A 106 11.21 14.04 17.23
N SER A 107 12.49 14.32 16.97
CA SER A 107 12.93 15.17 15.85
C SER A 107 13.58 14.40 14.69
N THR A 108 13.77 13.09 14.80
CA THR A 108 14.53 12.31 13.80
C THR A 108 13.81 12.27 12.45
N GLU A 109 12.48 12.09 12.43
CA GLU A 109 11.70 12.04 11.18
C GLU A 109 11.66 13.40 10.45
N TYR A 110 11.55 14.51 11.18
CA TYR A 110 11.57 15.85 10.56
C TYR A 110 12.98 16.23 10.04
N SER A 111 14.03 15.77 10.74
CA SER A 111 15.43 15.97 10.32
C SER A 111 15.77 15.14 9.07
N ASP A 112 15.29 13.89 9.01
CA ASP A 112 15.47 13.02 7.85
C ASP A 112 14.70 13.55 6.63
N TYR A 113 13.47 14.08 6.81
CA TYR A 113 12.73 14.75 5.73
C TYR A 113 13.48 15.95 5.16
N ARG A 114 13.98 16.85 6.02
CA ARG A 114 14.73 18.03 5.57
C ARG A 114 15.98 17.64 4.80
N THR A 115 16.69 16.63 5.28
CA THR A 115 17.90 16.11 4.63
C THR A 115 17.57 15.49 3.26
N TRP A 116 16.47 14.75 3.17
CA TRP A 116 15.97 14.21 1.91
C TRP A 116 15.52 15.29 0.93
N SER A 117 14.73 16.27 1.39
CA SER A 117 14.27 17.41 0.59
C SER A 117 15.45 18.20 0.00
N GLN A 118 16.48 18.48 0.82
CA GLN A 118 17.69 19.15 0.37
C GLN A 118 18.44 18.36 -0.71
N ALA A 119 18.52 17.03 -0.59
CA ALA A 119 19.21 16.18 -1.55
C ALA A 119 18.48 16.04 -2.90
N VAL A 120 17.14 16.03 -2.88
CA VAL A 120 16.33 15.86 -4.10
C VAL A 120 15.97 17.16 -4.79
N GLY A 121 16.34 18.31 -4.21
CA GLY A 121 16.08 19.65 -4.75
C GLY A 121 14.73 20.25 -4.36
N GLY A 122 14.10 19.74 -3.30
CA GLY A 122 12.81 20.22 -2.79
C GLY A 122 11.59 19.70 -3.55
N MET A 123 10.44 20.34 -3.31
CA MET A 123 9.17 20.03 -3.97
C MET A 123 9.21 20.40 -5.45
N GLN A 124 8.82 19.47 -6.32
CA GLN A 124 8.60 19.71 -7.75
C GLN A 124 7.15 19.36 -8.08
N HIS A 125 6.36 20.34 -8.56
CA HIS A 125 4.92 20.17 -8.82
C HIS A 125 4.15 19.59 -7.61
N ASP A 126 4.35 20.15 -6.42
CA ASP A 126 3.76 19.72 -5.14
C ASP A 126 4.08 18.26 -4.72
N ARG A 127 5.12 17.67 -5.31
CA ARG A 127 5.55 16.30 -4.99
C ARG A 127 7.04 16.29 -4.67
N VAL A 128 7.40 15.54 -3.63
CA VAL A 128 8.79 15.21 -3.34
C VAL A 128 9.06 13.81 -3.87
N TYR A 129 10.18 13.64 -4.56
CA TYR A 129 10.60 12.34 -5.08
C TYR A 129 10.67 11.30 -3.94
N GLY A 130 10.10 10.11 -4.15
CA GLY A 130 10.05 9.05 -3.14
C GLY A 130 8.96 9.19 -2.06
N LEU A 131 8.37 10.37 -1.86
CA LEU A 131 7.27 10.60 -0.90
C LEU A 131 5.89 10.74 -1.57
N GLY A 132 5.85 11.14 -2.85
CA GLY A 132 4.59 11.28 -3.57
C GLY A 132 3.70 12.36 -2.95
N SER A 133 2.40 12.08 -2.78
CA SER A 133 1.47 13.01 -2.13
C SER A 133 1.73 13.16 -0.64
N GLN A 134 2.38 12.22 0.06
CA GLN A 134 2.59 12.31 1.52
C GLN A 134 3.52 13.45 1.96
N ALA A 135 4.21 14.10 1.02
CA ALA A 135 5.07 15.24 1.30
C ALA A 135 4.33 16.42 1.96
N TYR A 136 3.02 16.58 1.71
CA TYR A 136 2.23 17.69 2.29
C TYR A 136 2.19 17.66 3.83
N ILE A 137 2.42 16.50 4.45
CA ILE A 137 2.38 16.31 5.91
C ILE A 137 3.52 17.09 6.59
N TYR A 138 4.63 17.33 5.88
CA TYR A 138 5.85 17.90 6.45
C TYR A 138 6.06 19.40 6.16
N GLU A 139 5.46 19.94 5.08
CA GLU A 139 5.74 21.31 4.61
C GLU A 139 4.55 22.29 4.71
N GLY A 140 3.36 21.80 5.04
CA GLY A 140 2.16 22.64 5.11
C GLY A 140 1.67 23.06 3.71
N GLN A 141 0.39 23.39 3.59
CA GLN A 141 -0.29 23.56 2.31
C GLN A 141 0.31 24.70 1.47
N THR A 142 0.99 24.37 0.37
CA THR A 142 1.14 25.31 -0.75
C THR A 142 -0.04 25.10 -1.68
N SER A 143 -1.03 25.98 -1.55
CA SER A 143 -2.20 26.02 -2.40
C SER A 143 -1.80 26.22 -3.86
N SER A 144 -1.80 25.16 -4.67
CA SER A 144 -2.23 25.09 -6.09
C SER A 144 -1.67 23.86 -6.83
N GLY A 145 -2.19 22.67 -6.52
CA GLY A 145 -1.88 21.44 -7.27
C GLY A 145 -3.10 20.91 -8.02
N CYS A 146 -3.08 20.92 -9.35
CA CYS A 146 -4.16 20.43 -10.19
C CYS A 146 -4.40 18.92 -9.97
N SER A 147 -5.53 18.58 -9.34
CA SER A 147 -5.98 17.20 -9.17
C SER A 147 -6.77 16.76 -10.40
N PHE A 148 -6.09 16.21 -11.40
CA PHE A 148 -6.79 15.45 -12.44
C PHE A 148 -7.14 14.07 -11.88
N SER A 149 -8.42 13.89 -11.53
CA SER A 149 -9.13 12.62 -11.35
C SER A 149 -8.80 11.76 -10.11
N SER A 150 -8.90 12.32 -8.90
CA SER A 150 -8.92 11.51 -7.66
C SER A 150 -9.91 11.95 -6.57
N SER A 151 -10.75 12.97 -6.80
CA SER A 151 -11.70 13.43 -5.77
C SER A 151 -12.90 12.50 -5.59
N THR A 152 -13.37 11.85 -6.67
CA THR A 152 -14.58 11.01 -6.62
C THR A 152 -14.35 9.66 -5.95
N GLN A 153 -13.21 9.02 -6.21
CA GLN A 153 -12.92 7.69 -5.68
C GLN A 153 -12.58 7.73 -4.18
N GLU A 154 -11.88 8.77 -3.73
CA GLU A 154 -11.56 8.99 -2.32
C GLU A 154 -12.81 9.28 -1.49
N SER A 155 -13.78 10.01 -2.05
CA SER A 155 -15.09 10.23 -1.43
C SER A 155 -15.91 8.95 -1.25
N LEU A 156 -15.79 7.98 -2.16
CA LEU A 156 -16.55 6.73 -2.08
C LEU A 156 -15.98 5.78 -1.01
N TYR A 157 -14.65 5.68 -0.92
CA TYR A 157 -14.02 4.87 0.13
C TYR A 157 -14.27 5.41 1.53
N THR A 158 -14.20 6.74 1.70
CA THR A 158 -14.48 7.38 2.99
C THR A 158 -15.94 7.18 3.41
N GLN A 159 -16.90 7.31 2.47
CA GLN A 159 -18.30 7.01 2.73
C GLN A 159 -18.50 5.55 3.16
N GLN A 160 -17.87 4.59 2.48
CA GLN A 160 -17.98 3.16 2.78
C GLN A 160 -17.40 2.81 4.15
N ILE A 161 -16.26 3.41 4.53
CA ILE A 161 -15.65 3.21 5.86
C ILE A 161 -16.58 3.72 6.96
N ILE A 162 -17.20 4.88 6.78
CA ILE A 162 -18.15 5.45 7.76
C ILE A 162 -19.36 4.52 7.93
N THR A 163 -19.94 4.04 6.83
CA THR A 163 -21.09 3.14 6.86
C THR A 163 -20.75 1.82 7.58
N LEU A 164 -19.66 1.17 7.21
CA LEU A 164 -19.24 -0.10 7.83
C LEU A 164 -18.90 0.08 9.32
N THR A 165 -18.33 1.22 9.71
CA THR A 165 -18.03 1.52 11.11
C THR A 165 -19.31 1.63 11.94
N ALA A 166 -20.33 2.33 11.41
CA ALA A 166 -21.63 2.44 12.06
C ALA A 166 -22.34 1.08 12.19
N GLU A 167 -22.25 0.22 11.17
CA GLU A 167 -22.82 -1.12 11.22
C GLU A 167 -22.17 -2.00 12.29
N LEU A 168 -20.84 -1.94 12.43
CA LEU A 168 -20.12 -2.70 13.47
C LEU A 168 -20.49 -2.24 14.89
N GLU A 169 -20.66 -0.94 15.11
CA GLU A 169 -21.13 -0.42 16.40
C GLU A 169 -22.54 -0.90 16.72
N HIS A 170 -23.43 -0.91 15.74
CA HIS A 170 -24.79 -1.40 15.90
C HIS A 170 -24.81 -2.90 16.26
N VAL A 171 -24.02 -3.72 15.57
CA VAL A 171 -23.89 -5.16 15.87
C VAL A 171 -23.34 -5.38 17.28
N ARG A 172 -22.31 -4.62 17.70
CA ARG A 172 -21.75 -4.72 19.07
C ARG A 172 -22.79 -4.37 20.13
N LYS A 173 -23.60 -3.34 19.89
CA LYS A 173 -24.68 -2.96 20.80
C LYS A 173 -25.76 -4.04 20.88
N ALA A 174 -26.24 -4.52 19.73
CA ALA A 174 -27.24 -5.58 19.67
C ALA A 174 -26.77 -6.87 20.35
N HIS A 175 -25.49 -7.23 20.18
CA HIS A 175 -24.88 -8.36 20.89
C HIS A 175 -24.90 -8.16 22.42
N GLY A 176 -24.54 -6.98 22.90
CA GLY A 176 -24.58 -6.65 24.33
C GLY A 176 -26.00 -6.69 24.91
N ASP A 177 -26.99 -6.23 24.16
CA ASP A 177 -28.39 -6.26 24.56
C ASP A 177 -28.94 -7.70 24.59
N TRP A 178 -28.60 -8.51 23.58
CA TRP A 178 -28.96 -9.93 23.53
C TRP A 178 -28.33 -10.72 24.68
N GLN A 179 -27.07 -10.43 25.02
CA GLN A 179 -26.39 -11.05 26.16
C GLN A 179 -27.09 -10.73 27.49
N LYS A 180 -27.48 -9.47 27.70
CA LYS A 180 -28.26 -9.08 28.90
C LYS A 180 -29.61 -9.79 28.95
N GLN A 181 -30.28 -9.95 27.81
CA GLN A 181 -31.58 -10.62 27.73
C GLN A 181 -31.51 -12.10 28.11
N ILE A 182 -30.40 -12.79 27.83
CA ILE A 182 -30.21 -14.19 28.22
C ILE A 182 -29.78 -14.32 29.68
N GLN A 183 -29.03 -13.35 30.20
CA GLN A 183 -28.53 -13.40 31.56
C GLN A 183 -29.65 -13.21 32.61
N GLN A 184 -30.61 -12.31 32.36
CA GLN A 184 -31.72 -12.03 33.30
C GLN A 184 -32.55 -13.26 33.69
N PRO A 185 -33.09 -14.08 32.76
CA PRO A 185 -33.88 -15.25 33.13
C PRO A 185 -33.04 -16.30 33.87
N MET A 186 -31.74 -16.41 33.56
CA MET A 186 -30.82 -17.33 34.23
C MET A 186 -30.64 -16.93 35.70
N GLU A 187 -30.44 -15.64 35.99
CA GLU A 187 -30.29 -15.12 37.35
C GLU A 187 -31.57 -15.25 38.17
N ILE A 188 -32.73 -14.95 37.58
CA ILE A 188 -34.03 -15.09 38.25
C ILE A 188 -34.31 -16.57 38.57
N GLN A 189 -34.04 -17.47 37.63
CA GLN A 189 -34.22 -18.91 37.85
C GLN A 189 -33.28 -19.43 38.95
N GLN A 190 -32.03 -18.98 38.97
CA GLN A 190 -31.08 -19.34 40.01
C GLN A 190 -31.52 -18.83 41.39
N GLN A 191 -31.95 -17.57 41.50
CA GLN A 191 -32.47 -17.04 42.77
C GLN A 191 -33.69 -17.82 43.26
N MET A 192 -34.60 -18.19 42.35
CA MET A 192 -35.77 -18.99 42.69
C MET A 192 -35.36 -20.36 43.23
N GLN A 193 -34.39 -21.03 42.61
CA GLN A 193 -33.88 -22.30 43.13
C GLN A 193 -33.23 -22.14 44.50
N ILE A 194 -32.44 -21.08 44.70
CA ILE A 194 -31.83 -20.80 46.01
C ILE A 194 -32.91 -20.60 47.07
N GLN A 195 -33.97 -19.83 46.78
CA GLN A 195 -35.08 -19.64 47.72
C GLN A 195 -35.82 -20.96 48.04
N GLN A 196 -36.06 -21.80 47.04
CA GLN A 196 -36.70 -23.10 47.25
C GLN A 196 -35.83 -24.01 48.15
N THR A 197 -34.52 -24.04 47.90
CA THR A 197 -33.57 -24.82 48.71
C THR A 197 -33.49 -24.29 50.14
N GLN A 198 -33.42 -22.97 50.33
CA GLN A 198 -33.44 -22.34 51.65
C GLN A 198 -34.71 -22.67 52.42
N MET A 199 -35.88 -22.63 51.78
CA MET A 199 -37.16 -22.99 52.42
C MET A 199 -37.19 -24.46 52.84
N LEU A 200 -36.64 -25.36 52.01
CA LEU A 200 -36.53 -26.79 52.33
C LEU A 200 -35.58 -27.04 53.51
N GLU A 201 -34.43 -26.37 53.54
CA GLU A 201 -33.46 -26.44 54.64
C GLU A 201 -34.06 -25.92 55.95
N GLU A 202 -34.80 -24.81 55.91
CA GLU A 202 -35.53 -24.29 57.08
C GLU A 202 -36.59 -25.27 57.60
N MET A 203 -37.35 -25.91 56.71
CA MET A 203 -38.31 -26.97 57.11
C MET A 203 -37.63 -28.19 57.72
N GLN A 204 -36.47 -28.60 57.19
CA GLN A 204 -35.67 -29.69 57.74
C GLN A 204 -35.13 -29.31 59.12
N ARG A 205 -34.62 -28.09 59.28
CA ARG A 205 -34.14 -27.55 60.54
C ARG A 205 -35.25 -27.50 61.61
N MET A 206 -36.46 -27.05 61.26
CA MET A 206 -37.62 -27.07 62.16
C MET A 206 -38.03 -28.50 62.55
N ARG A 207 -37.99 -29.45 61.61
CA ARG A 207 -38.27 -30.87 61.89
C ARG A 207 -37.27 -31.46 62.87
N GLU A 208 -35.99 -31.16 62.73
CA GLU A 208 -34.94 -31.64 63.62
C GLU A 208 -35.09 -31.08 65.03
N GLN A 209 -35.42 -29.78 65.18
CA GLN A 209 -35.69 -29.18 66.48
C GLN A 209 -36.92 -29.80 67.18
N MET A 210 -37.96 -30.12 66.44
CA MET A 210 -39.15 -30.83 66.95
C MET A 210 -38.85 -32.31 67.29
N SER A 211 -37.86 -32.91 66.64
CA SER A 211 -37.41 -34.28 66.93
C SER A 211 -36.46 -34.35 68.14
N SER A 212 -35.65 -33.33 68.39
CA SER A 212 -34.76 -33.29 69.57
C SER A 212 -35.47 -32.86 70.86
N GLY A 213 -36.65 -32.23 70.77
CA GLY A 213 -37.45 -31.82 71.92
C GLY A 213 -38.34 -32.93 72.52
N LYS A 214 -38.41 -34.12 71.90
CA LYS A 214 -39.28 -35.23 72.35
C LYS A 214 -38.55 -36.29 73.19
N SER A 215 -37.25 -36.14 73.44
CA SER A 215 -36.43 -37.08 74.21
C SER A 215 -36.07 -36.61 75.63
N THR A 216 -36.71 -35.56 76.17
CA THR A 216 -36.43 -35.06 77.54
C THR A 216 -37.66 -35.01 78.45
N ALA A 217 -38.66 -35.88 78.24
CA ALA A 217 -39.85 -35.94 79.09
C ALA A 217 -40.23 -37.35 79.57
N ALA A 218 -39.33 -38.33 79.46
CA ALA A 218 -39.60 -39.69 79.91
C ALA A 218 -38.30 -40.35 80.39
N GLU A 219 -37.73 -39.88 81.48
CA GLU A 219 -36.76 -40.62 82.31
C GLU A 219 -36.61 -39.87 83.65
N GLU A 220 -37.71 -39.80 84.39
CA GLU A 220 -37.71 -39.57 85.83
C GLU A 220 -38.70 -40.58 86.39
N GLU A 221 -38.21 -41.74 86.81
CA GLU A 221 -38.81 -42.69 87.74
C GLU A 221 -38.02 -44.02 87.70
N THR A 222 -37.76 -44.56 88.89
CA THR A 222 -37.17 -45.87 89.21
C THR A 222 -35.64 -46.00 89.08
N ASP A 223 -34.89 -46.57 90.02
CA ASP A 223 -35.12 -47.00 91.40
C ASP A 223 -33.73 -47.44 91.95
N SER A 224 -33.59 -47.33 93.26
CA SER A 224 -32.70 -48.00 94.24
C SER A 224 -32.05 -49.32 93.77
N ASP A 225 -30.86 -49.72 94.21
CA ASP A 225 -30.34 -49.86 95.59
C ASP A 225 -28.81 -50.12 95.53
#